data_AF-A0A4R1PWL9-F1
#
_entry.id   AF-A0A4R1PWL9-F1
#
_cell.length_a   1.000
_cell.length_b   1.000
_cell.length_c   1.000
_cell.angle_alpha   90.00
_cell.angle_beta   90.00
_cell.angle_gamma   90.00
#
_symmetry.space_group_name_H-M   'P 1'
#
loop_
_entity.id
_entity.type
_entity.pdbx_description
1 polymer ?
#
loop_
_entity_poly.entity_id
_entity_poly.type
_entity_poly.pdbx_seq_one_letter_code
_entity_poly.pdbx_strand_id
1 'polypeptide(L)'
;MTWETCEIIYVIVEEKWGIFPKETAQYQTIAQGNDPEFAVMKSGKFDLEKLNTAGPNRKNKKHKAAFDAFTAKLAEQGWQQCGQGELWFNWKLQRQVL
;
A
#
# COMPACT_ATOMS: atom_id res chain seq x y z
N MET A 1 14.33 19.43 13.46
CA MET A 1 13.09 18.87 12.89
C MET A 1 13.51 17.71 12.02
N THR A 2 13.12 16.50 12.40
CA THR A 2 13.47 15.29 11.65
C THR A 2 12.24 14.89 10.85
N TRP A 3 12.45 14.45 9.61
CA TRP A 3 11.38 13.97 8.74
C TRP A 3 11.54 12.46 8.58
N GLU A 4 10.45 11.75 8.72
CA GLU A 4 10.38 10.35 8.30
C GLU A 4 9.77 10.29 6.90
N THR A 5 10.31 9.42 6.06
CA THR A 5 9.81 9.19 4.71
C THR A 5 9.50 7.73 4.49
N CYS A 6 8.40 7.45 3.79
CA CYS A 6 8.05 6.09 3.39
C CYS A 6 7.41 6.08 2.01
N GLU A 7 7.26 4.88 1.44
CA GLU A 7 6.58 4.65 0.18
C GLU A 7 5.52 3.57 0.33
N ILE A 8 4.38 3.75 -0.34
CA ILE A 8 3.35 2.71 -0.42
C ILE A 8 3.76 1.69 -1.47
N ILE A 9 3.80 0.41 -1.09
CA ILE A 9 4.00 -0.73 -1.98
C ILE A 9 2.77 -1.64 -1.99
N TYR A 10 2.66 -2.45 -3.03
CA TYR A 10 1.65 -3.50 -3.16
C TYR A 10 2.29 -4.86 -2.93
N VAL A 11 1.66 -5.70 -2.11
CA VAL A 11 2.20 -7.02 -1.74
C VAL A 11 1.10 -8.07 -1.85
N ILE A 12 1.41 -9.17 -2.54
CA ILE A 12 0.61 -10.40 -2.53
C ILE A 12 0.98 -11.18 -1.26
N VAL A 13 0.00 -11.47 -0.42
CA VAL A 13 0.19 -12.11 0.90
C VAL A 13 -0.27 -13.56 0.94
N GLU A 14 -1.08 -13.99 -0.02
CA GLU A 14 -1.47 -15.38 -0.19
C GLU A 14 -1.78 -15.62 -1.66
N GLU A 15 -1.30 -16.75 -2.19
CA GLU A 15 -1.67 -17.26 -3.50
C GLU A 15 -2.22 -18.67 -3.32
N LYS A 16 -3.44 -18.89 -3.79
CA LYS A 16 -4.06 -20.21 -3.84
C LYS A 16 -4.15 -20.66 -5.28
N TRP A 17 -3.43 -21.73 -5.60
CA TRP A 17 -3.40 -22.36 -6.92
C TRP A 17 -4.39 -23.53 -6.96
N GLY A 18 -5.20 -23.61 -8.02
CA GLY A 18 -6.23 -24.64 -8.18
C GLY A 18 -7.22 -24.33 -9.30
N ILE A 19 -8.36 -25.05 -9.36
CA ILE A 19 -9.42 -24.81 -10.35
C ILE A 19 -9.98 -23.39 -10.25
N PHE A 20 -9.90 -22.78 -9.06
CA PHE A 20 -10.26 -21.39 -8.79
C PHE A 20 -9.07 -20.67 -8.14
N PRO A 21 -8.11 -20.17 -8.95
CA PRO A 21 -6.99 -19.44 -8.40
C PRO A 21 -7.48 -18.13 -7.78
N LYS A 22 -6.86 -17.79 -6.64
CA LYS A 22 -7.21 -16.64 -5.83
C LYS A 22 -5.94 -16.04 -5.26
N GLU A 23 -5.83 -14.72 -5.37
CA GLU A 23 -4.74 -13.96 -4.75
C GLU A 23 -5.33 -13.12 -3.63
N THR A 24 -4.65 -13.05 -2.50
CA THR A 24 -4.94 -12.08 -1.44
C THR A 24 -3.81 -11.08 -1.44
N ALA A 25 -4.15 -9.80 -1.44
CA ALA A 25 -3.17 -8.73 -1.47
C ALA A 25 -3.44 -7.64 -0.43
N GLN A 26 -2.46 -6.78 -0.23
CA GLN A 26 -2.56 -5.59 0.63
C GLN A 26 -1.56 -4.51 0.19
N TYR A 27 -1.81 -3.27 0.60
CA TYR A 27 -0.83 -2.19 0.53
C TYR A 27 -0.04 -2.10 1.83
N GLN A 28 1.21 -1.69 1.76
CA GLN A 28 2.08 -1.50 2.93
C GLN A 28 2.94 -0.25 2.76
N THR A 29 3.35 0.39 3.84
CA THR A 29 4.41 1.40 3.81
C THR A 29 5.77 0.75 4.05
N ILE A 30 6.77 1.10 3.24
CA ILE A 30 8.17 0.76 3.48
C ILE A 30 8.95 2.04 3.78
N ALA A 31 9.73 2.04 4.87
CA ALA A 31 10.58 3.17 5.23
C ALA A 31 11.60 3.44 4.10
N GLN A 32 11.81 4.72 3.79
CA GLN A 32 12.88 5.15 2.88
C GLN A 32 14.00 5.77 3.73
N GLY A 33 15.19 5.17 3.71
CA GLY A 33 16.36 5.63 4.47
C GLY A 33 17.12 4.50 5.17
N ASN A 34 18.05 4.86 6.06
CA ASN A 34 18.91 3.91 6.78
C ASN A 34 18.24 3.25 7.99
N ASP A 35 17.03 3.66 8.35
CA ASP A 35 16.26 3.10 9.46
C ASP A 35 15.04 2.33 8.93
N PRO A 36 15.16 1.02 8.67
CA PRO A 36 14.08 0.18 8.20
C PRO A 36 13.07 -0.18 9.31
N GLU A 37 13.30 0.24 10.57
CA GLU A 37 12.50 -0.20 11.71
C GLU A 37 11.27 0.68 11.99
N PHE A 38 11.11 1.84 11.33
CA PHE A 38 9.86 2.58 11.41
C PHE A 38 8.68 1.70 10.92
N ALA A 39 7.65 1.60 11.76
CA ALA A 39 6.57 0.62 11.64
C ALA A 39 5.95 0.55 10.23
N VAL A 40 6.10 -0.61 9.60
CA VAL A 40 5.38 -1.00 8.37
C VAL A 40 3.89 -1.02 8.66
N MET A 41 3.18 0.03 8.26
CA MET A 41 1.72 0.04 8.28
C MET A 41 1.20 -0.77 7.10
N LYS A 42 0.08 -1.46 7.32
CA LYS A 42 -0.53 -2.37 6.36
C LYS A 42 -1.99 -2.00 6.18
N SER A 43 -2.48 -2.02 4.94
CA SER A 43 -3.91 -1.95 4.68
C SER A 43 -4.60 -3.22 5.15
N GLY A 44 -5.94 -3.21 5.14
CA GLY A 44 -6.69 -4.47 5.17
C GLY A 44 -6.32 -5.33 3.96
N LYS A 45 -6.34 -6.66 4.16
CA LYS A 45 -6.20 -7.63 3.07
C LYS A 45 -7.45 -7.64 2.20
N PHE A 46 -7.27 -7.85 0.90
CA PHE A 46 -8.38 -7.97 -0.05
C PHE A 46 -8.11 -9.06 -1.08
N ASP A 47 -9.19 -9.74 -1.46
CA ASP A 47 -9.17 -10.87 -2.37
C ASP A 47 -9.35 -10.44 -3.82
N LEU A 48 -8.48 -10.93 -4.70
CA LEU A 48 -8.56 -10.81 -6.15
C LEU A 48 -9.11 -12.10 -6.74
N GLU A 49 -10.11 -11.95 -7.61
CA GLU A 49 -10.76 -13.05 -8.30
C GLU A 49 -10.18 -13.23 -9.71
N LYS A 50 -10.37 -14.44 -10.25
CA LYS A 50 -9.83 -15.08 -11.46
C LYS A 50 -9.67 -14.23 -12.76
N LEU A 51 -10.33 -13.08 -12.87
CA LEU A 51 -10.29 -12.18 -14.05
C LEU A 51 -9.72 -10.78 -13.72
N ASN A 52 -9.25 -10.58 -12.50
CA ASN A 52 -8.76 -9.31 -11.97
C ASN A 52 -7.37 -9.44 -11.32
N THR A 53 -6.62 -10.49 -11.67
CA THR A 53 -5.28 -10.82 -11.15
C THR A 53 -4.15 -10.08 -11.88
N ALA A 54 -4.46 -9.21 -12.85
CA ALA A 54 -3.47 -8.40 -13.56
C ALA A 54 -2.98 -7.22 -12.68
N GLY A 55 -2.33 -7.56 -11.57
CA GLY A 55 -1.65 -6.63 -10.68
C GLY A 55 -2.52 -5.50 -10.12
N PRO A 56 -1.88 -4.49 -9.52
CA PRO A 56 -2.57 -3.35 -8.93
C PRO A 56 -3.29 -2.48 -9.97
N ASN A 57 -4.59 -2.68 -10.12
CA ASN A 57 -5.44 -2.00 -11.09
C ASN A 57 -6.26 -0.86 -10.46
N ARG A 58 -5.99 0.39 -10.86
CA ARG A 58 -6.72 1.58 -10.38
C ARG A 58 -8.23 1.54 -10.64
N LYS A 59 -8.67 0.89 -11.72
CA LYS A 59 -10.09 0.77 -12.08
C LYS A 59 -10.82 -0.32 -11.28
N ASN A 60 -10.07 -1.21 -10.62
CA ASN A 60 -10.65 -2.23 -9.77
C ASN A 60 -11.09 -1.61 -8.43
N LYS A 61 -12.38 -1.74 -8.11
CA LYS A 61 -12.99 -1.15 -6.91
C LYS A 61 -12.36 -1.68 -5.61
N LYS A 62 -11.91 -2.94 -5.56
CA LYS A 62 -11.25 -3.51 -4.37
C LYS A 62 -9.90 -2.84 -4.12
N HIS A 63 -9.09 -2.69 -5.18
CA HIS A 63 -7.82 -1.96 -5.09
C HIS A 63 -8.02 -0.50 -4.69
N LYS A 64 -8.96 0.19 -5.33
CA LYS A 64 -9.22 1.60 -5.02
C LYS A 64 -9.71 1.77 -3.58
N ALA A 65 -10.70 0.99 -3.15
CA ALA A 65 -11.25 1.09 -1.80
C ALA A 65 -10.20 0.79 -0.72
N ALA A 66 -9.38 -0.26 -0.93
CA ALA A 66 -8.29 -0.57 -0.01
C ALA A 66 -7.24 0.53 0.05
N PHE A 67 -6.90 1.14 -1.10
CA PHE A 67 -5.93 2.23 -1.16
C PHE A 67 -6.46 3.52 -0.52
N ASP A 68 -7.68 3.92 -0.84
CA ASP A 68 -8.33 5.10 -0.25
C ASP A 68 -8.44 4.96 1.28
N ALA A 69 -8.89 3.80 1.77
CA ALA A 69 -8.99 3.54 3.20
C ALA A 69 -7.61 3.53 3.89
N PHE A 70 -6.58 3.03 3.21
CA PHE A 70 -5.23 3.02 3.74
C PHE A 70 -4.65 4.43 3.83
N THR A 71 -4.75 5.21 2.75
CA THR A 71 -4.26 6.59 2.71
C THR A 71 -5.00 7.52 3.67
N ALA A 72 -6.30 7.32 3.91
CA ALA A 72 -7.03 8.03 4.96
C ALA A 72 -6.44 7.77 6.36
N LYS A 73 -6.16 6.50 6.70
CA LYS A 73 -5.52 6.15 7.99
C LYS A 73 -4.09 6.67 8.13
N LEU A 74 -3.36 6.79 7.02
CA LEU A 74 -2.03 7.40 7.00
C LEU A 74 -2.12 8.90 7.30
N ALA A 75 -3.09 9.58 6.68
CA ALA A 75 -3.34 11.00 6.92
C ALA A 75 -3.75 11.29 8.37
N GLU A 76 -4.58 10.44 8.99
CA GLU A 76 -4.92 10.51 10.43
C GLU A 76 -3.68 10.42 11.33
N GLN A 77 -2.61 9.78 10.86
CA GLN A 77 -1.32 9.64 11.56
C GLN A 77 -0.29 10.71 11.18
N GLY A 78 -0.72 11.75 10.46
CA GLY A 78 0.12 12.88 10.07
C GLY A 78 0.99 12.64 8.83
N TRP A 79 0.81 11.53 8.12
CA TRP A 79 1.49 11.30 6.85
C TRP A 79 0.87 12.13 5.73
N GLN A 80 1.73 12.73 4.91
CA GLN A 80 1.32 13.57 3.80
C GLN A 80 2.04 13.12 2.54
N GLN A 81 1.34 13.14 1.41
CA GLN A 81 1.95 12.82 0.12
C GLN A 81 2.93 13.94 -0.28
N CYS A 82 4.18 13.57 -0.54
CA CYS A 82 5.22 14.47 -1.05
C CYS A 82 5.72 14.09 -2.44
N GLY A 83 5.25 12.95 -2.98
CA GLY A 83 5.55 12.53 -4.34
C GLY A 83 4.82 11.26 -4.76
N GLN A 84 5.17 10.76 -5.94
CA GLN A 84 4.66 9.50 -6.47
C GLN A 84 5.77 8.78 -7.24
N GLY A 85 5.85 7.46 -7.09
CA GLY A 85 6.65 6.56 -7.91
C GLY A 85 5.97 6.24 -9.25
N GLU A 86 6.40 5.15 -9.88
CA GLU A 86 5.98 4.78 -11.24
C GLU A 86 4.51 4.36 -11.32
N LEU A 87 4.00 3.67 -10.28
CA LEU A 87 2.63 3.19 -10.26
C LEU A 87 1.72 4.13 -9.49
N TRP A 88 0.43 4.13 -9.85
CA TRP A 88 -0.58 5.04 -9.32
C TRP A 88 -0.76 4.99 -7.78
N PHE A 89 -0.41 3.86 -7.16
CA PHE A 89 -0.50 3.64 -5.71
C PHE A 89 0.85 3.84 -5.01
N ASN A 90 1.96 4.01 -5.73
CA ASN A 90 3.28 4.24 -5.12
C ASN A 90 3.38 5.69 -4.63
N TRP A 91 2.60 6.07 -3.62
CA TRP A 91 2.74 7.38 -3.02
C TRP A 91 4.01 7.41 -2.16
N LYS A 92 4.80 8.47 -2.34
CA LYS A 92 5.87 8.83 -1.42
C LYS A 92 5.27 9.74 -0.36
N LEU A 93 5.49 9.39 0.89
CA LEU A 93 4.89 10.06 2.04
C LEU A 93 5.98 10.58 2.95
N GLN A 94 5.67 11.67 3.63
CA GLN A 94 6.51 12.21 4.70
C GLN A 94 5.65 12.59 5.90
N ARG A 95 6.25 12.56 7.09
CA ARG A 95 5.69 13.20 8.28
C ARG A 95 6.80 13.82 9.11
N GLN A 96 6.44 14.87 9.83
CA GLN A 96 7.34 15.53 10.76
C GLN A 96 7.34 14.76 12.09
N VAL A 97 8.52 14.43 12.60
CA VAL A 97 8.70 13.87 13.94
C VAL A 97 9.48 14.87 14.80
N LEU A 98 9.04 15.00 16.06
CA LEU A 98 9.61 15.92 17.05
C LEU A 98 10.89 15.34 17.66
#